data_AF-A0A953AZ30-F1
#
_entry.id   AF-A0A953AZ30-F1
#
_cell.length_a   1.000
_cell.length_b   1.000
_cell.length_c   1.000
_cell.angle_alpha   90.00
_cell.angle_beta   90.00
_cell.angle_gamma   90.00
#
_symmetry.space_group_name_H-M   'P 1'
#
loop_
_entity.id
_entity.type
_entity.pdbx_description
1 polymer ?
#
loop_
_entity_poly.entity_id
_entity_poly.type
_entity_poly.pdbx_seq_one_letter_code
_entity_poly.pdbx_strand_id
1 'polypeptide(L)'
;MKTEFAFIALPVSALVAPSAFAVQYLTVEQAQRAIFPGKSLTAAPVELTGAQRKSIEQASGVRVLRNKQPVWKVSGGGWFIVDEVVGKHEFITYAVGLNADGSVKQIEIMDYRETYGGQIRDQKWRAQFVGKTAKSPLKLEADIKNISGATLSCRHVTDGVKRLLAFYEVALKR
;
A
#
# COMPACT_ATOMS: atom_id res chain seq x y z
N MET A 1 -64.29 36.40 9.87
CA MET A 1 -64.01 34.97 10.15
C MET A 1 -64.41 34.21 8.90
N LYS A 2 -63.57 33.48 8.17
CA LYS A 2 -62.38 32.68 8.51
C LYS A 2 -61.41 32.72 7.32
N THR A 3 -60.12 32.81 7.58
CA THR A 3 -59.06 32.76 6.57
C THR A 3 -58.48 31.34 6.55
N GLU A 4 -58.57 30.63 5.44
CA GLU A 4 -57.97 29.30 5.29
C GLU A 4 -56.54 29.44 4.77
N PHE A 5 -55.56 29.00 5.57
CA PHE A 5 -54.16 28.92 5.16
C PHE A 5 -53.89 27.51 4.59
N ALA A 6 -53.60 27.44 3.29
CA ALA A 6 -53.12 26.23 2.64
C ALA A 6 -51.62 26.06 2.92
N PHE A 7 -51.25 25.08 3.74
CA PHE A 7 -49.85 24.67 3.93
C PHE A 7 -49.44 23.71 2.81
N ILE A 8 -48.59 24.18 1.89
CA ILE A 8 -47.90 23.33 0.92
C ILE A 8 -46.67 22.73 1.62
N ALA A 9 -46.75 21.44 1.97
CA ALA A 9 -45.61 20.70 2.49
C ALA A 9 -44.75 20.21 1.30
N LEU A 10 -43.53 20.75 1.17
CA LEU A 10 -42.51 20.25 0.25
C LEU A 10 -41.83 19.01 0.87
N PRO A 11 -41.76 17.86 0.18
CA PRO A 11 -41.03 16.71 0.67
C PRO A 11 -39.52 16.96 0.53
N VAL A 12 -38.83 17.09 1.67
CA VAL A 12 -37.37 17.06 1.73
C VAL A 12 -36.91 15.62 1.46
N SER A 13 -36.49 15.33 0.22
CA SER A 13 -35.79 14.09 -0.08
C SER A 13 -34.37 14.16 0.47
N ALA A 14 -34.11 13.43 1.55
CA ALA A 14 -32.75 13.21 2.04
C ALA A 14 -32.01 12.28 1.06
N LEU A 15 -31.07 12.84 0.30
CA LEU A 15 -30.11 12.06 -0.48
C LEU A 15 -29.21 11.29 0.49
N VAL A 16 -29.50 10.01 0.71
CA VAL A 16 -28.57 9.09 1.38
C VAL A 16 -27.53 8.69 0.35
N ALA A 17 -26.36 9.33 0.38
CA ALA A 17 -25.21 8.85 -0.37
C ALA A 17 -24.74 7.53 0.26
N PRO A 18 -24.54 6.45 -0.51
CA PRO A 18 -23.97 5.23 0.03
C PRO A 18 -22.55 5.53 0.50
N SER A 19 -22.28 5.31 1.78
CA SER A 19 -20.92 5.34 2.32
C SER A 19 -20.11 4.25 1.62
N ALA A 20 -19.13 4.65 0.82
CA ALA A 20 -18.09 3.73 0.38
C ALA A 20 -17.42 3.16 1.64
N PHE A 21 -17.63 1.87 1.92
CA PHE A 21 -17.02 1.20 3.06
C PHE A 21 -15.51 1.05 2.80
N ALA A 22 -14.74 2.07 3.17
CA ALA A 22 -13.30 1.94 3.28
C ALA A 22 -12.99 1.04 4.48
N VAL A 23 -12.47 -0.16 4.23
CA VAL A 23 -12.04 -1.03 5.32
C VAL A 23 -10.56 -0.77 5.59
N GLN A 24 -10.31 -0.09 6.72
CA GLN A 24 -8.97 -0.01 7.31
C GLN A 24 -8.73 -1.27 8.14
N TYR A 25 -7.75 -2.06 7.74
CA TYR A 25 -7.38 -3.30 8.41
C TYR A 25 -6.28 -3.10 9.44
N LEU A 26 -5.32 -2.22 9.14
CA LEU A 26 -4.19 -1.94 10.02
C LEU A 26 -3.86 -0.45 9.99
N THR A 27 -3.66 0.14 11.17
CA THR A 27 -2.95 1.42 11.29
C THR A 27 -1.46 1.22 11.03
N VAL A 28 -0.73 2.32 10.85
CA VAL A 28 0.74 2.29 10.73
C VAL A 28 1.35 1.56 11.92
N GLU A 29 0.94 1.90 13.15
CA GLU A 29 1.47 1.31 14.38
C GLU A 29 1.15 -0.19 14.48
N GLN A 30 -0.04 -0.60 14.05
CA GLN A 30 -0.42 -2.02 14.03
C GLN A 30 0.42 -2.79 13.00
N ALA A 31 0.63 -2.24 11.80
CA ALA A 31 1.50 -2.84 10.79
C ALA A 31 2.97 -2.90 11.24
N GLN A 32 3.46 -1.86 11.91
CA GLN A 32 4.80 -1.85 12.51
C GLN A 32 4.97 -2.97 13.54
N ARG A 33 4.00 -3.17 14.44
CA ARG A 33 4.01 -4.25 15.44
C ARG A 33 3.90 -5.63 14.80
N ALA A 34 3.11 -5.77 13.74
CA ALA A 34 2.94 -7.02 13.02
C ALA A 34 4.23 -7.46 12.29
N ILE A 35 4.94 -6.52 11.67
CA ILE A 35 6.15 -6.79 10.89
C ILE A 35 7.41 -6.86 11.78
N PHE A 36 7.51 -5.99 12.79
CA PHE A 36 8.68 -5.87 13.67
C PHE A 36 8.27 -5.91 15.15
N PRO A 37 7.81 -7.07 15.65
CA PRO A 37 7.38 -7.19 17.05
C PRO A 37 8.52 -6.83 18.01
N GLY A 38 8.22 -5.98 18.98
CA GLY A 38 9.17 -5.55 20.03
C GLY A 38 10.29 -4.61 19.55
N LYS A 39 10.23 -4.08 18.32
CA LYS A 39 11.22 -3.11 17.82
C LYS A 39 10.69 -1.68 17.89
N SER A 40 11.59 -0.76 18.20
CA SER A 40 11.36 0.67 18.04
C SER A 40 11.64 1.09 16.60
N LEU A 41 10.75 1.91 16.04
CA LEU A 41 10.82 2.43 14.68
C LEU A 41 10.80 3.97 14.70
N THR A 42 11.75 4.60 14.02
CA THR A 42 11.88 6.06 13.98
C THR A 42 11.54 6.58 12.59
N ALA A 43 10.57 7.49 12.49
CA ALA A 43 10.17 8.10 11.21
C ALA A 43 11.36 8.84 10.57
N ALA A 44 11.58 8.59 9.29
CA ALA A 44 12.67 9.17 8.51
C ALA A 44 12.24 9.40 7.04
N PRO A 45 11.12 10.11 6.79
CA PRO A 45 10.56 10.23 5.45
C PRO A 45 11.58 10.76 4.44
N VAL A 46 11.56 10.19 3.23
CA VAL A 46 12.52 10.51 2.17
C VAL A 46 11.83 11.34 1.09
N GLU A 47 12.39 12.50 0.78
CA GLU A 47 12.01 13.30 -0.38
C GLU A 47 12.92 12.90 -1.56
N LEU A 48 12.33 12.35 -2.62
CA LEU A 48 13.05 11.88 -3.80
C LEU A 48 13.33 13.02 -4.78
N THR A 49 14.58 13.11 -5.22
CA THR A 49 14.96 13.98 -6.34
C THR A 49 14.42 13.46 -7.67
N GLY A 50 14.34 14.32 -8.69
CA GLY A 50 13.96 13.90 -10.05
C GLY A 50 14.85 12.79 -10.62
N ALA A 51 16.16 12.85 -10.35
CA ALA A 51 17.11 11.83 -10.76
C ALA A 51 16.84 10.49 -10.07
N GLN A 52 16.66 10.49 -8.75
CA GLN A 52 16.36 9.26 -8.00
C GLN A 52 15.03 8.63 -8.46
N ARG A 53 13.99 9.43 -8.70
CA ARG A 53 12.72 8.92 -9.26
C ARG A 53 12.95 8.21 -10.58
N LYS A 54 13.65 8.85 -11.52
CA LYS A 54 13.95 8.26 -12.83
C LYS A 54 14.75 6.96 -12.69
N SER A 55 15.74 6.91 -11.80
CA SER A 55 16.52 5.68 -11.53
C SER A 55 15.65 4.56 -10.97
N ILE A 56 14.72 4.86 -10.06
CA ILE A 56 13.77 3.88 -9.51
C ILE A 56 12.84 3.34 -10.60
N GLU A 57 12.30 4.22 -11.44
CA GLU A 57 11.41 3.84 -12.55
C GLU A 57 12.15 2.98 -13.58
N GLN A 58 13.39 3.33 -13.92
CA GLN A 58 14.23 2.55 -14.83
C GLN A 58 14.56 1.16 -14.27
N ALA A 59 14.89 1.06 -12.98
CA ALA A 59 15.25 -0.21 -12.35
C ALA A 59 14.03 -1.12 -12.13
N SER A 60 12.88 -0.55 -11.76
CA SER A 60 11.67 -1.33 -11.45
C SER A 60 10.77 -1.58 -12.67
N GLY A 61 10.78 -0.68 -13.65
CA GLY A 61 9.78 -0.61 -14.71
C GLY A 61 8.42 -0.06 -14.23
N VAL A 62 8.36 0.51 -13.03
CA VAL A 62 7.12 0.96 -12.38
C VAL A 62 7.21 2.43 -12.05
N ARG A 63 6.19 3.20 -12.44
CA ARG A 63 6.11 4.65 -12.21
C ARG A 63 6.14 4.97 -10.71
N VAL A 64 6.85 6.04 -10.33
CA VAL A 64 6.83 6.59 -8.97
C VAL A 64 5.72 7.63 -8.86
N LEU A 65 4.74 7.38 -7.99
CA LEU A 65 3.53 8.22 -7.88
C LEU A 65 3.70 9.43 -6.94
N ARG A 66 4.60 9.33 -5.95
CA ARG A 66 4.82 10.37 -4.93
C ARG A 66 6.29 10.72 -4.81
N ASN A 67 6.57 11.98 -4.46
CA ASN A 67 7.95 12.43 -4.24
C ASN A 67 8.41 12.16 -2.81
N LYS A 68 7.49 12.20 -1.84
CA LYS A 68 7.75 11.90 -0.44
C LYS A 68 7.37 10.46 -0.12
N GLN A 69 8.35 9.63 0.23
CA GLN A 69 8.10 8.26 0.69
C GLN A 69 8.08 8.20 2.23
N PRO A 70 6.97 7.78 2.85
CA PRO A 70 6.94 7.49 4.29
C PRO A 70 7.80 6.25 4.60
N VAL A 71 8.87 6.45 5.37
CA VAL A 71 9.75 5.37 5.80
C VAL A 71 10.14 5.53 7.27
N TRP A 72 10.42 4.41 7.92
CA TRP A 72 10.88 4.35 9.30
C TRP A 72 12.10 3.45 9.40
N LYS A 73 13.11 3.91 10.13
CA LYS A 73 14.31 3.12 10.43
C LYS A 73 14.01 2.21 11.61
N VAL A 74 14.31 0.92 11.47
CA VAL A 74 14.06 -0.08 12.52
C VAL A 74 15.30 -0.19 13.44
N SER A 75 15.06 -0.26 14.75
CA SER A 75 16.12 -0.54 15.73
C SER A 75 16.79 -1.89 15.47
N GLY A 76 18.13 -1.87 15.37
CA GLY A 76 18.92 -3.04 14.96
C GLY A 76 19.04 -3.23 13.44
N GLY A 77 18.50 -2.32 12.63
CA GLY A 77 18.65 -2.31 11.18
C GLY A 77 17.39 -2.74 10.43
N GLY A 78 17.35 -2.42 9.14
CA GLY A 78 16.17 -2.60 8.29
C GLY A 78 15.27 -1.37 8.25
N TRP A 79 14.20 -1.49 7.47
CA TRP A 79 13.30 -0.39 7.15
C TRP A 79 11.85 -0.87 7.16
N PHE A 80 10.95 0.00 7.58
CA PHE A 80 9.52 -0.15 7.39
C PHE A 80 9.04 0.96 6.46
N ILE A 81 8.33 0.61 5.40
CA ILE A 81 7.92 1.52 4.34
C ILE A 81 6.43 1.39 4.15
N VAL A 82 5.71 2.50 4.13
CA VAL A 82 4.28 2.54 3.75
C VAL A 82 4.21 3.12 2.36
N ASP A 83 3.41 2.50 1.50
CA ASP A 83 3.23 2.93 0.12
C ASP A 83 1.80 2.66 -0.36
N GLU A 84 1.46 3.25 -1.52
CA GLU A 84 0.17 3.03 -2.16
C GLU A 84 0.34 2.65 -3.63
N VAL A 85 -0.55 1.79 -4.08
CA VAL A 85 -0.72 1.44 -5.49
C VAL A 85 -2.16 1.69 -5.90
N VAL A 86 -2.36 2.01 -7.17
CA VAL A 86 -3.71 2.20 -7.72
C VAL A 86 -4.41 0.84 -7.72
N GLY A 87 -5.64 0.75 -7.24
CA GLY A 87 -6.50 -0.42 -7.41
C GLY A 87 -7.23 -0.38 -8.76
N LYS A 88 -8.43 -0.95 -8.81
CA LYS A 88 -9.38 -0.73 -9.91
C LYS A 88 -10.01 0.67 -9.88
N HIS A 89 -10.38 1.14 -8.69
CA HIS A 89 -11.08 2.40 -8.47
C HIS A 89 -10.47 3.24 -7.34
N GLU A 90 -9.84 2.60 -6.36
CA GLU A 90 -9.30 3.26 -5.16
C GLU A 90 -7.84 2.88 -4.91
N PHE A 91 -7.14 3.63 -4.08
CA PHE A 91 -5.79 3.23 -3.64
C PHE A 91 -5.81 2.03 -2.70
N ILE A 92 -4.79 1.18 -2.83
CA ILE A 92 -4.46 0.12 -1.88
C ILE A 92 -3.25 0.60 -1.09
N THR A 93 -3.41 0.78 0.22
CA THR A 93 -2.32 1.11 1.15
C THR A 93 -1.72 -0.17 1.69
N TYR A 94 -0.39 -0.28 1.64
CA TYR A 94 0.33 -1.46 2.11
C TYR A 94 1.67 -1.06 2.74
N ALA A 95 2.15 -1.91 3.64
CA ALA A 95 3.45 -1.78 4.27
C ALA A 95 4.40 -2.87 3.81
N VAL A 96 5.67 -2.52 3.66
CA VAL A 96 6.76 -3.45 3.40
C VAL A 96 7.82 -3.28 4.48
N GLY A 97 8.12 -4.37 5.19
CA GLY A 97 9.29 -4.47 6.05
C GLY A 97 10.47 -5.04 5.27
N LEU A 98 11.62 -4.38 5.36
CA LEU A 98 12.88 -4.85 4.82
C LEU A 98 13.84 -5.18 5.97
N ASN A 99 14.55 -6.30 5.84
CA ASN A 99 15.69 -6.61 6.69
C ASN A 99 16.85 -5.65 6.40
N ALA A 100 17.90 -5.69 7.22
CA ALA A 100 19.06 -4.82 7.07
C ALA A 100 19.78 -4.97 5.71
N ASP A 101 19.71 -6.17 5.12
CA ASP A 101 20.27 -6.51 3.80
C ASP A 101 19.39 -6.10 2.62
N GLY A 102 18.23 -5.48 2.87
CA GLY A 102 17.27 -5.06 1.85
C GLY A 102 16.34 -6.17 1.36
N SER A 103 16.42 -7.38 1.91
CA SER A 103 15.45 -8.45 1.62
C SER A 103 14.11 -8.15 2.29
N VAL A 104 13.01 -8.51 1.61
CA VAL A 104 11.67 -8.38 2.20
C VAL A 104 11.55 -9.29 3.41
N LYS A 105 11.23 -8.70 4.56
CA LYS A 105 10.88 -9.41 5.78
C LYS A 105 9.42 -9.88 5.74
N GLN A 106 8.50 -8.97 5.41
CA GLN A 106 7.06 -9.20 5.39
C GLN A 106 6.37 -8.02 4.69
N ILE A 107 5.18 -8.27 4.13
CA ILE A 107 4.28 -7.23 3.64
C ILE A 107 2.94 -7.32 4.35
N GLU A 108 2.26 -6.19 4.55
CA GLU A 108 0.91 -6.12 5.12
C GLU A 108 0.02 -5.20 4.29
N ILE A 109 -1.24 -5.59 4.09
CA ILE A 109 -2.24 -4.73 3.44
C ILE A 109 -2.97 -3.96 4.54
N MET A 110 -2.92 -2.63 4.46
CA MET A 110 -3.40 -1.73 5.51
C MET A 110 -4.79 -1.20 5.22
N ASP A 111 -5.01 -0.65 4.03
CA ASP A 111 -6.30 -0.14 3.58
C ASP A 111 -6.66 -0.77 2.23
N TYR A 112 -7.90 -1.24 2.11
CA TYR A 112 -8.43 -1.74 0.85
C TYR A 112 -9.87 -1.25 0.70
N ARG A 113 -10.10 -0.45 -0.35
CA ARG A 113 -11.36 0.30 -0.52
C ARG A 113 -12.12 -0.16 -1.76
N GLU A 114 -11.97 -1.43 -2.13
CA GLU A 114 -12.67 -2.01 -3.28
C GLU A 114 -13.53 -3.20 -2.87
N THR A 115 -14.58 -3.44 -3.66
CA THR A 115 -15.53 -4.55 -3.43
C THR A 115 -14.92 -5.93 -3.64
N TYR A 116 -13.95 -6.04 -4.55
CA TYR A 116 -13.31 -7.31 -4.92
C TYR A 116 -11.80 -7.18 -4.89
N GLY A 117 -11.11 -8.29 -4.67
CA GLY A 117 -9.64 -8.37 -4.69
C GLY A 117 -8.97 -8.27 -3.32
N GLY A 118 -9.73 -8.10 -2.24
CA GLY A 118 -9.21 -8.09 -0.86
C GLY A 118 -8.53 -9.39 -0.41
N GLN A 119 -8.61 -10.45 -1.22
CA GLN A 119 -7.91 -11.72 -1.01
C GLN A 119 -6.38 -11.56 -0.97
N ILE A 120 -5.80 -10.46 -1.47
CA ILE A 120 -4.36 -10.15 -1.33
C ILE A 120 -3.89 -10.04 0.13
N ARG A 121 -4.82 -10.02 1.10
CA ARG A 121 -4.52 -10.13 2.54
C ARG A 121 -4.09 -11.54 2.97
N ASP A 122 -4.37 -12.55 2.14
CA ASP A 122 -4.00 -13.94 2.41
C ASP A 122 -2.50 -14.05 2.76
N GLN A 123 -2.23 -14.69 3.89
CA GLN A 123 -0.88 -14.76 4.43
C GLN A 123 0.05 -15.58 3.51
N LYS A 124 -0.45 -16.63 2.86
CA LYS A 124 0.36 -17.46 1.97
C LYS A 124 0.75 -16.69 0.71
N TRP A 125 -0.16 -15.89 0.16
CA TRP A 125 0.14 -15.03 -0.96
C TRP A 125 1.23 -14.00 -0.61
N ARG A 126 1.07 -13.32 0.54
CA ARG A 126 2.06 -12.33 1.03
C ARG A 126 3.41 -12.96 1.38
N ALA A 127 3.43 -14.21 1.83
CA ALA A 127 4.67 -14.92 2.14
C ALA A 127 5.57 -15.14 0.91
N GLN A 128 5.04 -15.10 -0.31
CA GLN A 128 5.83 -15.25 -1.55
C GLN A 128 6.87 -14.13 -1.76
N PHE A 129 6.68 -12.98 -1.10
CA PHE A 129 7.61 -11.86 -1.19
C PHE A 129 8.79 -12.00 -0.23
N VAL A 130 8.69 -12.83 0.82
CA VAL A 130 9.72 -12.94 1.86
C VAL A 130 11.05 -13.38 1.24
N GLY A 131 12.14 -12.70 1.62
CA GLY A 131 13.49 -12.94 1.12
C GLY A 131 13.80 -12.35 -0.26
N LYS A 132 12.81 -11.82 -0.99
CA LYS A 132 13.04 -11.17 -2.29
C LYS A 132 13.82 -9.87 -2.10
N THR A 133 14.71 -9.57 -3.04
CA THR A 133 15.53 -8.35 -3.07
C THR A 133 15.34 -7.63 -4.42
N ALA A 134 15.96 -6.46 -4.59
CA ALA A 134 15.97 -5.75 -5.89
C ALA A 134 16.54 -6.57 -7.05
N LYS A 135 17.30 -7.64 -6.77
CA LYS A 135 17.85 -8.56 -7.77
C LYS A 135 16.92 -9.75 -8.08
N SER A 136 15.88 -9.95 -7.27
CA SER A 136 14.93 -11.04 -7.48
C SER A 136 13.96 -10.71 -8.61
N PRO A 137 13.59 -11.70 -9.44
CA PRO A 137 12.47 -11.53 -10.36
C PRO A 137 11.16 -11.45 -9.55
N LEU A 138 10.30 -10.50 -9.95
CA LEU A 138 9.03 -10.17 -9.32
C LEU A 138 8.00 -9.87 -10.41
N LYS A 139 7.60 -10.91 -11.14
CA LYS A 139 6.54 -10.86 -12.15
C LYS A 139 5.37 -11.74 -11.73
N LEU A 140 4.17 -11.17 -11.72
CA LEU A 140 2.95 -11.94 -11.46
C LEU A 140 2.77 -13.04 -12.52
N GLU A 141 2.27 -14.21 -12.11
CA GLU A 141 2.11 -15.44 -12.91
C GLU A 141 3.43 -16.12 -13.33
N ALA A 142 4.59 -15.56 -12.95
CA ALA A 142 5.90 -16.20 -13.16
C ALA A 142 6.62 -16.45 -11.84
N ASP A 143 6.76 -15.41 -11.01
CA ASP A 143 7.49 -15.44 -9.74
C ASP A 143 6.56 -15.34 -8.52
N ILE A 144 5.41 -14.68 -8.70
CA ILE A 144 4.38 -14.50 -7.68
C ILE A 144 3.08 -15.08 -8.23
N LYS A 145 2.50 -16.05 -7.52
CA LYS A 145 1.21 -16.64 -7.87
C LYS A 145 0.11 -15.59 -7.76
N ASN A 146 -0.82 -15.65 -8.70
CA ASN A 146 -2.01 -14.83 -8.66
C ASN A 146 -3.09 -15.43 -7.76
N ILE A 147 -4.08 -14.61 -7.40
CA ILE A 147 -5.31 -15.04 -6.74
C ILE A 147 -6.47 -14.75 -7.70
N SER A 148 -7.27 -15.77 -7.98
CA SER A 148 -8.47 -15.62 -8.83
C SER A 148 -9.40 -14.55 -8.25
N GLY A 149 -9.87 -13.64 -9.11
CA GLY A 149 -10.71 -12.50 -8.72
C GLY A 149 -9.96 -11.33 -8.08
N ALA A 150 -8.63 -11.41 -7.92
CA ALA A 150 -7.79 -10.34 -7.37
C ALA A 150 -6.60 -9.97 -8.27
N THR A 151 -6.66 -10.31 -9.56
CA THR A 151 -5.52 -10.18 -10.50
C THR A 151 -4.93 -8.77 -10.55
N LEU A 152 -5.78 -7.74 -10.61
CA LEU A 152 -5.32 -6.35 -10.69
C LEU A 152 -4.58 -5.94 -9.41
N SER A 153 -5.16 -6.26 -8.26
CA SER A 153 -4.59 -5.98 -6.93
C SER A 153 -3.28 -6.74 -6.73
N CYS A 154 -3.22 -8.03 -7.11
CA CYS A 154 -2.00 -8.82 -7.06
C CYS A 154 -0.90 -8.21 -7.91
N ARG A 155 -1.24 -7.77 -9.14
CA ARG A 155 -0.28 -7.15 -10.07
C ARG A 155 0.27 -5.85 -9.48
N HIS A 156 -0.61 -4.93 -9.12
CA HIS A 156 -0.18 -3.61 -8.68
C HIS A 156 0.59 -3.65 -7.36
N VAL A 157 0.22 -4.50 -6.41
CA VAL A 157 1.02 -4.69 -5.18
C VAL A 157 2.37 -5.35 -5.49
N THR A 158 2.43 -6.32 -6.42
CA THR A 158 3.71 -6.90 -6.85
C THR A 158 4.62 -5.84 -7.47
N ASP A 159 4.08 -5.01 -8.37
CA ASP A 159 4.79 -3.90 -8.99
C ASP A 159 5.23 -2.86 -7.96
N GLY A 160 4.38 -2.57 -6.98
CA GLY A 160 4.69 -1.71 -5.84
C GLY A 160 5.86 -2.22 -5.00
N VAL A 161 5.86 -3.51 -4.63
CA VAL A 161 6.98 -4.13 -3.90
C VAL A 161 8.27 -4.06 -4.73
N LYS A 162 8.19 -4.35 -6.03
CA LYS A 162 9.35 -4.23 -6.94
C LYS A 162 9.90 -2.80 -6.98
N ARG A 163 9.02 -1.80 -7.04
CA ARG A 163 9.38 -0.37 -6.97
C ARG A 163 10.05 -0.02 -5.65
N LEU A 164 9.53 -0.53 -4.51
CA LEU A 164 10.10 -0.27 -3.19
C LEU A 164 11.48 -0.89 -2.99
N LEU A 165 11.73 -2.05 -3.60
CA LEU A 165 13.06 -2.67 -3.58
C LEU A 165 14.08 -1.87 -4.40
N ALA A 166 13.67 -1.33 -5.55
CA ALA A 166 14.51 -0.38 -6.30
C ALA A 166 14.73 0.92 -5.52
N PHE A 167 13.70 1.45 -4.86
CA PHE A 167 13.81 2.61 -3.96
C PHE A 167 14.81 2.38 -2.82
N TYR A 168 14.83 1.18 -2.21
CA TYR A 168 15.83 0.85 -1.20
C TYR A 168 17.25 1.00 -1.75
N GLU A 169 17.56 0.44 -2.92
CA GLU A 169 18.89 0.53 -3.54
C GLU A 169 19.29 1.97 -3.88
N VAL A 170 18.34 2.80 -4.32
CA VAL A 170 18.61 4.17 -4.79
C VAL A 170 18.69 5.19 -3.64
N ALA A 171 17.91 4.99 -2.58
CA ALA A 171 17.67 6.04 -1.59
C ALA A 171 17.92 5.64 -0.12
N LEU A 172 17.96 4.34 0.20
CA LEU A 172 18.12 3.88 1.59
C LEU A 172 19.42 3.12 1.85
N LYS A 173 19.92 2.42 0.84
CA LYS A 173 21.16 1.65 0.91
C LYS A 173 22.35 2.61 1.05
N ARG A 174 23.19 2.33 2.03
CA ARG A 174 24.44 3.05 2.31
C ARG A 174 25.61 2.11 2.09
#